data_AF-X0YBC0-F1
#
_entry.id   AF-X0YBC0-F1
#
_cell.length_a   1.000
_cell.length_b   1.000
_cell.length_c   1.000
_cell.angle_alpha   90.00
_cell.angle_beta   90.00
_cell.angle_gamma   90.00
#
_symmetry.space_group_name_H-M   'P 1'
#
loop_
_entity.id
_entity.type
_entity.pdbx_description
1 polymer ?
#
loop_
_entity_poly.entity_id
_entity_poly.type
_entity_poly.pdbx_seq_one_letter_code
_entity_poly.pdbx_strand_id
1 'polypeptide(L)' 'MQRWQLSQKELARYGVVQNTIEGHLNVDLAAEELCLSRRQVFRLKRKLEEKGIE' A
#
# COMPACT_ATOMS: atom_id res chain seq x y z
N MET A 1 -0.88 -14.83 -5.98
CA MET A 1 -2.27 -14.33 -6.08
C MET A 1 -2.40 -13.54 -7.36
N GLN A 2 -3.33 -13.88 -8.24
CA GLN A 2 -3.56 -13.09 -9.46
C GLN A 2 -4.34 -11.82 -9.08
N ARG A 3 -3.88 -10.65 -9.54
CA ARG A 3 -4.41 -9.31 -9.19
C ARG A 3 -5.93 -9.18 -9.40
N TRP A 4 -6.48 -9.97 -10.31
CA TRP A 4 -7.89 -9.99 -10.73
C TRP A 4 -8.86 -10.66 -9.73
N GLN A 5 -8.36 -11.31 -8.67
CA GLN A 5 -9.21 -11.95 -7.64
C GLN A 5 -9.44 -11.07 -6.41
N LEU A 6 -8.86 -9.88 -6.37
CA LEU A 6 -9.00 -8.96 -5.25
C LEU A 6 -10.34 -8.24 -5.31
N SER A 7 -10.97 -8.06 -4.15
CA SER A 7 -12.14 -7.17 -4.05
C SER A 7 -11.75 -5.73 -4.41
N GLN A 8 -12.73 -4.92 -4.80
CA GLN A 8 -12.51 -3.49 -5.09
C GLN A 8 -11.80 -2.76 -3.95
N LYS A 9 -12.10 -3.12 -2.70
CA LYS A 9 -11.44 -2.57 -1.51
C LYS A 9 -9.97 -2.97 -1.43
N GLU A 10 -9.65 -4.21 -1.77
CA GLU A 10 -8.26 -4.70 -1.76
C GLU A 10 -7.44 -4.13 -2.91
N LEU A 11 -8.05 -3.95 -4.10
CA LEU A 11 -7.42 -3.26 -5.22
C LEU A 11 -7.09 -1.80 -4.88
N ALA A 12 -8.04 -1.08 -4.29
CA ALA A 12 -7.80 0.29 -3.83
C ALA A 12 -6.67 0.35 -2.81
N ARG A 13 -6.70 -0.52 -1.79
CA ARG A 13 -5.61 -0.61 -0.80
C ARG A 13 -4.25 -0.88 -1.43
N TYR A 14 -4.20 -1.79 -2.40
CA TYR A 14 -2.97 -2.11 -3.10
C TYR A 14 -2.45 -0.89 -3.87
N GLY A 15 -3.32 -0.17 -4.58
CA GLY A 15 -2.97 1.05 -5.31
C GLY A 15 -2.40 2.14 -4.41
N VAL A 16 -3.03 2.41 -3.26
CA VAL A 16 -2.54 3.40 -2.28
C VAL A 16 -1.14 3.04 -1.78
N VAL A 17 -0.90 1.76 -1.44
CA VAL A 17 0.40 1.33 -0.94
C VAL A 17 1.46 1.36 -2.04
N GLN A 18 1.12 0.95 -3.27
CA GLN A 18 2.02 1.02 -4.43
C GLN A 18 2.43 2.47 -4.74
N ASN A 19 1.47 3.40 -4.80
CA ASN A 19 1.74 4.83 -4.98
C ASN A 19 2.62 5.41 -3.86
N THR A 20 2.50 4.88 -2.64
CA THR A 20 3.36 5.28 -1.50
C THR A 20 4.79 4.73 -1.61
N ILE A 21 4.95 3.55 -2.21
CA ILE A 21 6.28 2.96 -2.49
C ILE A 21 6.99 3.78 -3.57
N GLU A 22 6.29 4.04 -4.68
CA GLU A 22 6.77 4.80 -5.84
C GLU A 22 6.99 6.31 -5.53
N GLY A 23 6.59 6.76 -4.34
CA GLY A 23 6.78 8.15 -3.89
C GLY A 23 5.76 9.14 -4.45
N HIS A 24 4.75 8.65 -5.17
CA HIS A 24 3.64 9.45 -5.71
C HIS A 24 2.62 9.85 -4.64
N LEU A 25 2.57 9.14 -3.51
CA LEU A 25 1.67 9.44 -2.39
C LEU A 25 2.44 9.58 -1.07
N ASN A 26 2.14 10.64 -0.32
CA ASN A 26 2.71 10.83 1.01
C ASN A 26 2.17 9.76 1.98
N VAL A 27 3.05 9.21 2.81
CA VAL A 27 2.72 8.24 3.87
C VAL A 27 1.60 8.72 4.78
N ASP A 28 1.51 10.03 5.02
CA ASP A 28 0.45 10.62 5.85
C ASP A 28 -0.92 10.52 5.17
N LEU A 29 -0.99 10.83 3.87
CA LEU A 29 -2.22 10.71 3.08
C LEU A 29 -2.61 9.23 2.90
N ALA A 30 -1.63 8.36 2.65
CA ALA A 30 -1.86 6.93 2.58
C ALA A 30 -2.41 6.35 3.89
N ALA A 31 -1.95 6.87 5.04
CA ALA A 31 -2.46 6.48 6.35
C ALA A 31 -3.92 6.89 6.54
N GLU A 32 -4.29 8.10 6.12
CA GLU A 32 -5.68 8.57 6.14
C GLU A 32 -6.57 7.73 5.22
N GLU A 33 -6.16 7.51 3.98
CA GLU A 33 -6.95 6.80 2.96
C GLU A 33 -7.15 5.31 3.31
N LEU A 34 -6.16 4.69 3.95
CA LEU A 34 -6.24 3.30 4.40
C LEU A 34 -6.87 3.15 5.78
N CYS A 35 -7.18 4.25 6.48
CA CYS A 35 -7.52 4.27 7.91
C CYS A 35 -6.50 3.48 8.76
N LEU A 36 -5.21 3.70 8.49
CA LEU A 36 -4.09 3.07 9.18
C LEU A 36 -3.26 4.11 9.92
N SER A 37 -2.45 3.66 10.88
CA SER A 37 -1.38 4.49 11.41
C SER A 37 -0.21 4.55 10.44
N ARG A 38 0.55 5.67 10.45
CA ARG A 38 1.80 5.81 9.67
C ARG A 38 2.73 4.61 9.86
N ARG A 39 2.85 4.11 11.09
CA ARG A 39 3.67 2.91 11.42
C ARG A 39 3.21 1.66 10.67
N GLN A 40 1.91 1.47 10.50
CA GLN A 40 1.37 0.35 9.73
C GLN A 40 1.67 0.50 8.24
N VAL A 41 1.58 1.72 7.69
CA VAL A 41 1.95 2.02 6.30
C VAL A 41 3.45 1.72 6.07
N PHE A 42 4.33 2.17 6.97
CA PHE A 42 5.76 1.83 6.89
C PHE A 42 6.03 0.32 6.95
N ARG A 43 5.33 -0.42 7.82
CA ARG A 43 5.45 -1.88 7.88
C ARG A 43 4.96 -2.56 6.61
N LEU A 44 3.89 -2.05 6.01
CA LEU A 44 3.35 -2.55 4.73
C LEU A 44 4.34 -2.31 3.60
N LYS A 45 4.88 -1.09 3.50
CA LYS A 45 5.93 -0.73 2.55
C LYS A 45 7.12 -1.68 2.65
N ARG A 46 7.68 -1.84 3.85
CA ARG A 46 8.83 -2.74 4.07
C ARG A 46 8.53 -4.19 3.70
N LYS A 47 7.35 -4.71 4.03
CA LYS A 47 6.94 -6.08 3.66
C LYS A 47 6.80 -6.28 2.15
N LEU A 48 6.50 -5.24 1.39
CA LEU A 48 6.37 -5.31 -0.06
C LEU A 48 7.73 -5.20 -0.75
N GLU A 49 8.60 -4.31 -0.25
CA GLU A 49 10.01 -4.24 -0.64
C GLU A 49 10.72 -5.59 -0.38
N GLU A 50 10.54 -6.20 0.80
CA GLU A 50 11.07 -7.52 1.15
C GLU A 50 10.57 -8.65 0.23
N LYS A 51 9.42 -8.47 -0.43
CA LYS A 51 8.85 -9.44 -1.38
C LYS A 51 9.34 -9.23 -2.82
N GLY A 52 10.22 -8.25 -3.07
CA GLY A 52 10.76 -7.97 -4.40
C GLY A 52 9.71 -7.40 -5.37
N ILE A 53 8.66 -6.77 -4.86
CA ILE A 53 7.74 -5.98 -5.69
C ILE A 53 8.39 -4.59 -5.79
N GLU A 54 9.31 -4.49 -6.74
CA GLU A 54 9.97 -3.24 -7.16
C GLU A 54 9.08 -2.45 -8.12
#